data_AF-U5F5G7-F1
#
_entry.id   AF-U5F5G7-F1
#
_cell.length_a   1.000
_cell.length_b   1.000
_cell.length_c   1.000
_cell.angle_alpha   90.00
_cell.angle_beta   90.00
_cell.angle_gamma   90.00
#
_symmetry.space_group_name_H-M   'P 1'
#
loop_
_entity.id
_entity.type
_entity.pdbx_description
1 polymer ?
#
loop_
_entity_poly.entity_id
_entity_poly.type
_entity_poly.pdbx_seq_one_letter_code
_entity_poly.pdbx_strand_id
1 'polypeptide(L)'
;MMDEKQIVKHALDDYQRITGLRSYIVEDNTVIQSASEKNYFCKCLKISSKALEKCEECTKETYENARQIDKECIYSCHAGLIKWAVPVNYKEYHCVIVSEGILHKTKEEADRWANYLSSEYKLDEDMLLHNFKVIKTMDESEMNASIQLLKDLLNYHFTFAKEM
;
A
#
# COMPACT_ATOMS: atom_id res chain seq x y z
N MET A 1 18.80 -18.44 -12.28
CA MET A 1 17.67 -17.57 -12.65
C MET A 1 17.04 -17.07 -11.35
N MET A 2 16.87 -15.75 -11.19
CA MET A 2 16.10 -15.23 -10.06
C MET A 2 14.63 -15.60 -10.22
N ASP A 3 13.99 -16.00 -9.13
CA ASP A 3 12.55 -16.22 -9.04
C ASP A 3 11.81 -14.91 -9.38
N GLU A 4 10.73 -14.97 -10.15
CA GLU A 4 9.94 -13.81 -10.59
C GLU A 4 9.51 -12.91 -9.43
N LYS A 5 9.13 -13.53 -8.31
CA LYS A 5 8.78 -12.84 -7.07
C LYS A 5 9.98 -12.09 -6.46
N GLN A 6 11.19 -12.62 -6.59
CA GLN A 6 12.40 -11.96 -6.11
C GLN A 6 12.72 -10.71 -6.95
N ILE A 7 12.47 -10.74 -8.26
CA ILE A 7 12.61 -9.58 -9.14
C ILE A 7 11.66 -8.46 -8.69
N VAL A 8 10.39 -8.79 -8.41
CA VAL A 8 9.41 -7.82 -7.89
C VAL A 8 9.87 -7.26 -6.55
N LYS A 9 10.36 -8.10 -5.62
CA LYS A 9 10.88 -7.63 -4.33
C LYS A 9 12.04 -6.63 -4.49
N HIS A 10 12.99 -6.87 -5.40
CA HIS A 10 14.07 -5.92 -5.64
C HIS A 10 13.55 -4.55 -6.14
N ALA A 11 12.56 -4.56 -7.03
CA ALA A 11 11.91 -3.32 -7.47
C ALA A 11 11.25 -2.58 -6.30
N LEU A 12 10.61 -3.30 -5.37
CA LEU A 12 10.02 -2.72 -4.17
C LEU A 12 11.06 -2.17 -3.18
N ASP A 13 12.19 -2.85 -3.02
CA ASP A 13 13.28 -2.39 -2.15
C ASP A 13 13.88 -1.09 -2.67
N ASP A 14 14.09 -0.98 -3.99
CA ASP A 14 14.55 0.24 -4.65
C ASP A 14 13.51 1.36 -4.53
N TYR A 15 12.23 1.03 -4.77
CA TYR A 15 11.13 1.97 -4.65
C TYR A 15 11.03 2.55 -3.23
N GLN A 16 11.11 1.69 -2.21
CA GLN A 16 11.11 2.11 -0.81
C GLN A 16 12.33 2.97 -0.48
N ARG A 17 13.52 2.60 -0.96
CA ARG A 17 14.76 3.36 -0.73
C ARG A 17 14.69 4.76 -1.31
N ILE A 18 14.08 4.92 -2.50
CA ILE A 18 13.98 6.22 -3.19
C ILE A 18 12.87 7.09 -2.59
N THR A 19 11.70 6.51 -2.32
CA THR A 19 10.51 7.30 -1.98
C THR A 19 10.21 7.37 -0.48
N GLY A 20 10.75 6.42 0.29
CA GLY A 20 10.34 6.17 1.68
C GLY A 20 8.95 5.52 1.80
N LEU A 21 8.30 5.17 0.68
CA LEU A 21 6.97 4.58 0.68
C LEU A 21 7.02 3.09 0.96
N ARG A 22 6.03 2.64 1.73
CA ARG A 22 5.87 1.23 2.04
C ARG A 22 4.99 0.60 1.01
N SER A 23 5.38 -0.59 0.58
CA SER A 23 4.66 -1.40 -0.39
C SER A 23 4.57 -2.83 0.09
N TYR A 24 3.49 -3.51 -0.27
CA TYR A 24 3.29 -4.93 -0.01
C TYR A 24 2.68 -5.63 -1.22
N ILE A 25 2.87 -6.95 -1.28
CA ILE A 25 2.41 -7.78 -2.40
C ILE A 25 1.15 -8.51 -1.94
N VAL A 26 0.14 -8.55 -2.81
CA VAL A 26 -1.07 -9.36 -2.64
C VAL A 26 -1.10 -10.41 -3.77
N GLU A 27 -1.15 -11.69 -3.39
CA GLU A 27 -1.26 -12.86 -4.29
C GLU A 27 -2.53 -13.63 -3.89
N ASP A 28 -3.46 -13.86 -4.82
CA ASP A 28 -4.71 -14.61 -4.57
C ASP A 28 -5.48 -14.13 -3.32
N ASN A 29 -5.64 -12.81 -3.17
CA ASN A 29 -6.21 -12.16 -1.98
C ASN A 29 -5.43 -12.39 -0.67
N THR A 30 -4.30 -13.09 -0.71
CA THR A 30 -3.40 -13.28 0.41
C THR A 30 -2.33 -12.20 0.40
N VAL A 31 -2.30 -11.44 1.48
CA VAL A 31 -1.28 -10.43 1.71
C VAL A 31 0.05 -11.13 2.05
N ILE A 32 1.02 -11.00 1.16
CA ILE A 32 2.34 -11.60 1.33
C ILE A 32 3.20 -10.66 2.13
N GLN A 33 3.26 -10.98 3.41
CA GLN A 33 3.98 -10.22 4.42
C GLN A 33 5.45 -10.05 4.06
N SER A 34 5.81 -8.87 3.56
CA SER A 34 7.17 -8.37 3.67
C SER A 34 7.34 -7.75 5.06
N ALA A 35 8.52 -7.82 5.66
CA ALA A 35 8.79 -7.15 6.95
C ALA A 35 8.54 -5.62 6.90
N SER A 36 8.49 -5.04 5.70
CA SER A 36 8.16 -3.63 5.43
C SER A 36 6.66 -3.28 5.54
N GLU A 37 5.75 -4.26 5.60
CA GLU A 37 4.28 -4.09 5.76
C GLU A 37 3.84 -3.33 7.00
N LYS A 38 4.73 -3.16 7.96
CA LYS A 38 4.37 -2.80 9.32
C LYS A 38 4.17 -1.29 9.48
N ASN A 39 3.27 -0.66 8.70
CA ASN A 39 2.76 0.66 9.08
C ASN A 39 2.08 0.50 10.44
N TYR A 40 2.64 1.16 11.46
CA TYR A 40 2.18 1.04 12.83
C TYR A 40 0.73 1.51 12.98
N PHE A 41 0.29 2.48 12.17
CA PHE A 41 -1.10 2.91 12.15
C PHE A 41 -2.06 1.79 11.77
N CYS A 42 -1.81 1.11 10.64
CA CYS A 42 -2.62 -0.03 10.19
C CYS A 42 -2.62 -1.18 11.21
N LYS A 43 -1.51 -1.42 11.92
CA LYS A 43 -1.47 -2.42 13.00
C LYS A 43 -2.35 -2.04 14.19
N CYS A 44 -2.32 -0.77 14.60
CA CYS A 44 -3.13 -0.27 15.69
C CYS A 44 -4.62 -0.48 15.39
N LEU A 45 -5.04 -0.24 14.14
CA LEU A 45 -6.39 -0.50 13.68
C LEU A 45 -6.76 -1.98 13.81
N LYS A 46 -5.91 -2.89 13.30
CA LYS A 46 -6.16 -4.34 13.27
C LYS A 46 -6.25 -5.01 14.66
N ILE A 47 -6.03 -4.29 15.75
CA ILE A 47 -6.36 -4.75 17.12
C ILE A 47 -7.88 -4.91 17.26
N SER A 48 -8.65 -4.06 16.60
CA SER A 48 -10.11 -4.18 16.53
C SER A 48 -10.50 -5.18 15.45
N SER A 49 -11.25 -6.22 15.82
CA SER A 49 -11.76 -7.23 14.87
C SER A 49 -12.61 -6.60 13.76
N LYS A 50 -13.43 -5.59 14.12
CA LYS A 50 -14.25 -4.82 13.18
C LYS A 50 -13.40 -4.05 12.16
N ALA A 51 -12.28 -3.48 12.61
CA ALA A 51 -11.36 -2.78 11.70
C ALA A 51 -10.57 -3.76 10.83
N LEU A 52 -10.20 -4.93 11.37
CA LEU A 52 -9.53 -5.99 10.63
C LEU A 52 -10.42 -6.50 9.48
N GLU A 53 -11.69 -6.78 9.75
CA GLU A 53 -12.66 -7.18 8.72
C GLU A 53 -12.75 -6.13 7.60
N LYS A 54 -12.84 -4.84 7.96
CA LYS A 54 -12.83 -3.73 6.97
C LYS A 54 -11.53 -3.64 6.19
N CYS A 55 -10.38 -3.89 6.81
CA CYS A 55 -9.09 -3.94 6.12
C CYS A 55 -9.05 -5.09 5.09
N GLU A 56 -9.57 -6.26 5.45
CA GLU A 56 -9.62 -7.45 4.60
C GLU A 56 -10.59 -7.25 3.43
N GLU A 57 -11.78 -6.71 3.68
CA GLU A 57 -12.75 -6.31 2.64
C GLU A 57 -12.12 -5.34 1.64
N CYS A 58 -11.51 -4.24 2.11
CA CYS A 58 -10.83 -3.27 1.24
C CYS A 58 -9.70 -3.92 0.43
N THR A 59 -8.93 -4.83 1.03
CA THR A 59 -7.82 -5.50 0.34
C THR A 59 -8.33 -6.40 -0.77
N LYS A 60 -9.37 -7.20 -0.49
CA LYS A 60 -10.00 -8.10 -1.46
C LYS A 60 -10.59 -7.33 -2.63
N GLU A 61 -11.43 -6.32 -2.36
CA GLU A 61 -12.06 -5.50 -3.39
C GLU A 61 -11.01 -4.80 -4.27
N THR A 62 -9.96 -4.27 -3.64
CA THR A 62 -8.87 -3.61 -4.37
C THR A 62 -8.10 -4.59 -5.27
N TYR A 63 -7.79 -5.78 -4.75
CA TYR A 63 -7.10 -6.81 -5.52
C TYR A 63 -7.93 -7.21 -6.75
N GLU A 64 -9.21 -7.55 -6.55
CA GLU A 64 -10.12 -7.94 -7.62
C GLU A 64 -10.27 -6.84 -8.67
N ASN A 65 -10.47 -5.59 -8.25
CA ASN A 65 -10.59 -4.44 -9.16
C ASN A 65 -9.31 -4.19 -9.97
N ALA A 66 -8.14 -4.17 -9.31
CA ALA A 66 -6.86 -3.95 -9.98
C ALA A 66 -6.53 -5.06 -10.97
N ARG A 67 -6.85 -6.32 -10.63
CA ARG A 67 -6.70 -7.47 -11.55
C ARG A 67 -7.68 -7.42 -12.72
N GLN A 68 -8.92 -6.98 -12.50
CA GLN A 68 -9.95 -6.93 -13.55
C GLN A 68 -9.69 -5.79 -14.55
N ILE A 69 -9.33 -4.61 -14.07
CA ILE A 69 -9.09 -3.43 -14.91
C ILE A 69 -7.72 -3.50 -15.59
N ASP A 70 -6.78 -4.25 -15.00
CA ASP A 70 -5.38 -4.35 -15.39
C ASP A 70 -4.69 -2.97 -15.49
N LYS A 71 -5.06 -2.09 -14.55
CA LYS A 71 -4.51 -0.74 -14.41
C LYS A 71 -4.37 -0.39 -12.93
N GLU A 72 -3.48 0.56 -12.64
CA GLU A 72 -3.39 1.16 -11.32
C GLU A 72 -4.74 1.71 -10.84
N CYS A 73 -5.08 1.37 -9.60
CA CYS A 73 -6.28 1.87 -8.93
C CYS A 73 -5.85 2.69 -7.72
N ILE A 74 -6.34 3.93 -7.62
CA ILE A 74 -6.09 4.82 -6.49
C ILE A 74 -7.38 4.91 -5.68
N TYR A 75 -7.30 4.73 -4.36
CA TYR A 75 -8.46 4.77 -3.47
C TYR A 75 -8.09 5.29 -2.08
N SER A 76 -9.09 5.80 -1.37
CA SER A 76 -8.98 6.09 0.06
C SER A 76 -9.50 4.89 0.83
N CYS A 77 -8.70 4.35 1.77
CA CYS A 77 -9.18 3.28 2.63
C CYS A 77 -10.17 3.80 3.69
N HIS A 78 -10.82 2.88 4.39
CA HIS A 78 -11.76 3.20 5.47
C HIS A 78 -11.15 3.99 6.64
N ALA A 79 -9.82 4.07 6.72
CA ALA A 79 -9.07 4.82 7.73
C ALA A 79 -8.39 6.10 7.20
N GLY A 80 -8.76 6.54 6.00
CA GLY A 80 -8.30 7.80 5.43
C GLY A 80 -6.92 7.78 4.77
N LEU A 81 -6.25 6.62 4.70
CA LEU A 81 -5.02 6.50 3.91
C LEU A 81 -5.35 6.46 2.43
N ILE A 82 -4.58 7.18 1.62
CA ILE A 82 -4.60 6.99 0.18
C ILE A 82 -3.69 5.80 -0.15
N LYS A 83 -4.22 4.90 -0.96
CA LYS A 83 -3.56 3.69 -1.42
C LYS A 83 -3.62 3.63 -2.93
N TRP A 84 -2.58 3.08 -3.54
CA TRP A 84 -2.59 2.72 -4.94
C TRP A 84 -2.17 1.28 -5.12
N ALA A 85 -2.96 0.57 -5.92
CA ALA A 85 -2.78 -0.82 -6.26
C ALA A 85 -2.33 -0.92 -7.71
N VAL A 86 -1.16 -1.49 -7.96
CA VAL A 86 -0.56 -1.66 -9.29
C VAL A 86 -0.57 -3.15 -9.62
N PRO A 87 -1.33 -3.61 -10.62
CA PRO A 87 -1.29 -5.00 -11.05
C PRO A 87 0.06 -5.30 -11.72
N VAL A 88 0.59 -6.48 -11.45
CA VAL A 88 1.82 -7.00 -12.07
C VAL A 88 1.46 -8.27 -12.82
N ASN A 89 1.86 -8.31 -14.09
CA ASN A 89 1.79 -9.50 -14.94
C ASN A 89 3.17 -9.73 -15.54
N TYR A 90 3.91 -10.71 -15.02
CA TYR A 90 5.23 -11.06 -15.53
C TYR A 90 5.39 -12.57 -15.63
N LYS A 91 5.36 -13.08 -16.87
CA LYS A 91 5.32 -14.52 -17.17
C LYS A 91 4.17 -15.19 -16.40
N GLU A 92 4.45 -16.25 -15.65
CA GLU A 92 3.50 -16.99 -14.82
C GLU A 92 3.24 -16.31 -13.46
N TYR A 93 3.95 -15.23 -13.13
CA TYR A 93 3.80 -14.54 -11.85
C TYR A 93 2.86 -13.34 -11.98
N HIS A 94 1.76 -13.43 -11.24
CA HIS A 94 0.70 -12.43 -11.21
C HIS A 94 0.42 -12.00 -9.78
N CYS A 95 0.49 -10.70 -9.51
CA CYS A 95 0.19 -10.16 -8.19
C CYS A 95 -0.34 -8.73 -8.30
N VAL A 96 -0.70 -8.14 -7.16
CA VAL A 96 -0.98 -6.71 -7.04
C VAL A 96 -0.04 -6.14 -5.99
N ILE A 97 0.68 -5.08 -6.34
CA ILE A 97 1.47 -4.30 -5.40
C ILE A 97 0.59 -3.21 -4.85
N VAL A 98 0.49 -3.09 -3.53
CA VAL A 98 -0.22 -1.99 -2.88
C VAL A 98 0.79 -1.13 -2.13
N SER A 99 0.75 0.17 -2.38
CA SER A 99 1.51 1.16 -1.61
C SER A 99 0.55 2.17 -0.96
N GLU A 100 1.04 2.89 0.05
CA GLU A 100 0.20 3.78 0.86
C GLU A 100 0.89 5.08 1.30
N GLY A 101 0.08 6.12 1.49
CA GLY A 101 0.46 7.43 2.01
C GLY A 101 -0.75 8.24 2.47
N ILE A 102 -0.54 9.51 2.80
CA ILE A 102 -1.63 10.47 3.07
C ILE A 102 -1.44 11.74 2.24
N LEU A 103 -2.55 12.35 1.83
CA LEU A 103 -2.51 13.68 1.21
C LEU A 103 -2.36 14.76 2.29
N HIS A 104 -1.80 15.92 1.90
CA HIS A 104 -1.67 17.07 2.79
C HIS A 104 -2.98 17.45 3.48
N LYS A 105 -4.08 17.53 2.73
CA LYS A 105 -5.43 17.79 3.27
C LYS A 105 -5.86 16.75 4.32
N THR A 106 -5.60 15.47 4.06
CA THR A 106 -5.93 14.40 5.01
C THR A 106 -5.11 14.51 6.30
N LYS A 107 -3.87 15.00 6.21
CA LYS A 107 -3.02 15.25 7.39
C LYS A 107 -3.56 16.38 8.27
N GLU A 108 -4.10 17.44 7.67
CA GLU A 108 -4.77 18.53 8.41
C GLU A 108 -6.01 18.02 9.17
N GLU A 109 -6.66 16.99 8.64
CA GLU A 109 -7.81 16.31 9.25
C GLU A 109 -7.42 15.17 10.22
N ALA A 110 -6.14 15.06 10.63
CA ALA A 110 -5.66 13.93 11.43
C ALA A 110 -6.42 13.74 12.75
N ASP A 111 -6.72 14.83 13.48
CA ASP A 111 -7.45 14.75 14.75
C ASP A 111 -8.89 14.24 14.52
N ARG A 112 -9.53 14.66 13.42
CA ARG A 112 -10.87 14.19 13.02
C ARG A 112 -10.85 12.69 12.69
N TRP A 113 -9.85 12.23 11.95
CA TRP A 113 -9.68 10.81 11.65
C TRP A 113 -9.42 9.98 12.91
N ALA A 114 -8.54 10.45 13.80
CA ALA A 114 -8.26 9.76 15.06
C ALA A 114 -9.52 9.61 15.92
N ASN A 115 -10.30 10.69 16.09
CA ASN A 115 -11.53 10.66 16.87
C ASN A 115 -12.61 9.74 16.26
N TYR A 116 -12.78 9.80 14.93
CA TYR A 116 -13.70 8.91 14.21
C TYR A 116 -13.32 7.44 14.39
N LEU A 117 -12.06 7.09 14.14
CA LEU A 117 -11.57 5.72 14.19
C LEU A 117 -11.55 5.16 15.63
N SER A 118 -11.20 5.99 16.61
CA SER A 118 -11.31 5.68 18.04
C SER A 118 -12.74 5.30 18.41
N SER A 119 -13.70 6.15 18.01
CA SER A 119 -15.12 5.93 18.31
C SER A 119 -15.70 4.71 17.60
N GLU A 120 -15.36 4.52 16.32
CA GLU A 120 -15.88 3.49 15.43
C GLU A 120 -15.34 2.09 15.74
N TYR A 121 -14.07 2.00 16.13
CA TYR A 121 -13.35 0.75 16.36
C TYR A 121 -12.99 0.47 17.82
N LYS A 122 -13.31 1.39 18.74
CA LYS A 122 -13.01 1.31 20.18
C LYS A 122 -11.51 1.17 20.45
N LEU A 123 -10.74 2.09 19.87
CA LEU A 123 -9.28 2.13 19.96
C LEU A 123 -8.82 3.40 20.66
N ASP A 124 -7.59 3.39 21.17
CA ASP A 124 -6.98 4.57 21.81
C ASP A 124 -6.72 5.68 20.79
N GLU A 125 -7.32 6.86 21.03
CA GLU A 125 -7.27 8.00 20.11
C GLU A 125 -5.87 8.60 19.98
N ASP A 126 -5.14 8.76 21.09
CA ASP A 126 -3.80 9.33 21.11
C ASP A 126 -2.81 8.45 20.33
N MET A 127 -2.90 7.13 20.52
CA MET A 127 -2.15 6.13 19.78
C MET A 127 -2.45 6.23 18.27
N LEU A 128 -3.72 6.32 17.88
CA LEU A 128 -4.10 6.45 16.47
C LEU A 128 -3.55 7.75 15.88
N LEU A 129 -3.71 8.87 16.59
CA LEU A 129 -3.24 10.17 16.15
C LEU A 129 -1.72 10.22 15.96
N HIS A 130 -0.98 9.70 16.95
CA HIS A 130 0.48 9.62 16.89
C HIS A 130 0.94 8.83 15.67
N ASN A 131 0.37 7.66 15.45
CA ASN A 131 0.76 6.79 14.34
C ASN A 131 0.28 7.31 12.98
N PHE A 132 -0.81 8.08 12.92
CA PHE A 132 -1.27 8.72 11.68
C PHE A 132 -0.32 9.85 11.23
N LYS A 133 0.13 10.68 12.17
CA LYS A 133 0.98 11.86 11.89
C LYS A 133 2.37 11.51 11.33
N VAL A 134 2.85 10.28 11.53
CA VAL A 134 4.14 9.80 11.02
C VAL A 134 4.05 9.16 9.63
N ILE A 135 2.85 8.98 9.07
CA ILE A 135 2.67 8.44 7.73
C ILE A 135 3.20 9.44 6.70
N LYS A 136 3.87 8.92 5.66
CA LYS A 136 4.42 9.74 4.58
C LYS A 136 3.31 10.57 3.94
N THR A 137 3.49 11.88 4.03
CA THR A 137 2.60 12.88 3.40
C THR A 137 3.09 13.21 2.00
N MET A 138 2.17 13.39 1.08
CA MET A 138 2.44 13.78 -0.31
C MET A 138 1.32 14.64 -0.88
N ASP A 139 1.57 15.30 -2.00
CA ASP A 139 0.53 15.83 -2.88
C ASP A 139 0.18 14.85 -4.02
N GLU A 140 -0.80 15.22 -4.85
CA GLU A 140 -1.24 14.37 -5.97
C GLU A 140 -0.15 14.20 -7.04
N SER A 141 0.69 15.21 -7.25
CA SER A 141 1.79 15.15 -8.23
C SER A 141 2.86 14.17 -7.76
N GLU A 142 3.27 14.26 -6.49
CA GLU A 142 4.19 13.33 -5.85
C GLU A 142 3.65 11.90 -5.85
N MET A 143 2.35 11.71 -5.55
CA MET A 143 1.69 10.41 -5.63
C MET A 143 1.77 9.84 -7.05
N ASN A 144 1.33 10.59 -8.06
CA ASN A 144 1.34 10.14 -9.45
C ASN A 144 2.76 9.83 -9.96
N ALA A 145 3.74 10.68 -9.62
CA ALA A 145 5.14 10.45 -9.94
C ALA A 145 5.66 9.16 -9.26
N SER A 146 5.26 8.90 -8.01
CA SER A 146 5.65 7.67 -7.31
C SER A 146 5.04 6.41 -7.94
N ILE A 147 3.80 6.49 -8.43
CA ILE A 147 3.16 5.38 -9.15
C ILE A 147 3.92 5.08 -10.44
N GLN A 148 4.28 6.11 -11.20
CA GLN A 148 5.04 5.94 -12.43
C GLN A 148 6.43 5.36 -12.15
N LEU A 149 7.12 5.86 -11.12
CA LEU A 149 8.41 5.33 -10.70
C LEU A 149 8.35 3.84 -10.34
N LEU A 150 7.32 3.40 -9.62
CA LEU A 150 7.13 1.98 -9.31
C LEU A 150 7.04 1.14 -10.59
N LYS A 151 6.26 1.57 -11.57
CA LYS A 151 6.13 0.89 -12.88
C LYS A 151 7.45 0.85 -13.64
N ASP A 152 8.19 1.96 -13.63
CA ASP A 152 9.48 2.06 -14.32
C ASP A 152 10.53 1.12 -13.69
N LEU A 153 10.56 1.05 -12.35
CA LEU A 153 11.44 0.12 -11.62
C LEU A 153 11.08 -1.34 -11.91
N LEU A 154 9.79 -1.68 -11.91
CA LEU A 154 9.34 -3.03 -12.29
C LEU A 154 9.80 -3.37 -13.71
N ASN A 155 9.56 -2.48 -14.68
CA ASN A 155 9.98 -2.67 -16.06
C ASN A 155 11.50 -2.81 -16.22
N TYR A 156 12.28 -2.01 -15.50
CA TYR A 156 13.74 -2.08 -15.48
C TYR A 156 14.21 -3.46 -15.01
N HIS A 157 13.74 -3.90 -13.84
CA HIS A 157 14.10 -5.19 -13.24
C HIS A 157 13.63 -6.38 -14.09
N PHE A 158 12.45 -6.30 -14.70
CA PHE A 158 11.95 -7.31 -15.64
C PHE A 158 12.75 -7.43 -16.92
N THR A 159 13.30 -6.31 -17.42
CA THR A 159 14.13 -6.28 -18.63
C THR A 159 15.51 -6.84 -18.33
N PHE A 160 16.14 -6.38 -17.24
CA PHE A 160 17.46 -6.84 -16.83
C PHE A 160 17.49 -8.36 -16.55
N ALA A 161 16.42 -8.90 -15.95
CA ALA A 161 16.30 -10.34 -15.71
C ALA A 161 16.12 -11.19 -16.98
N LYS A 162 15.76 -10.59 -18.14
CA LYS A 162 15.71 -11.29 -19.44
C LYS A 162 17.08 -11.38 -20.11
N GLU A 163 18.02 -10.51 -19.73
CA GLU A 163 19.37 -10.43 -20.30
C GLU A 163 20.38 -11.34 -19.57
N MET A 164 19.96 -11.99 -18.48
CA MET A 164 20.71 -12.97 -17.68
C MET A 164 20.29 -14.41 -17.98
#